data_AF-A0A947WV25-F1
#
_entry.id   AF-A0A947WV25-F1
#
_cell.length_a   1.000
_cell.length_b   1.000
_cell.length_c   1.000
_cell.angle_alpha   90.00
_cell.angle_beta   90.00
_cell.angle_gamma   90.00
#
_symmetry.space_group_name_H-M   'P 1'
#
loop_
_entity.id
_entity.type
_entity.pdbx_description
1 polymer ?
#
loop_
_entity_poly.entity_id
_entity_poly.type
_entity_poly.pdbx_seq_one_letter_code
_entity_poly.pdbx_strand_id
1 'polypeptide(L)'
;MLNLDESVKLVSLQFSFSNRNAVPAWLPSIDPETPAEQQARAKRNADASGEEMIPPTEKCSLAMIVDDLEEAGYVLVDGLHQERINAKDTRRTYQMCRFVFLRRDAVEELRDELGSTRAKITEGLGELCLLAMWRVRAFLNPLFKGSVLSKCPELFSGDEPPHAASINMETREPLFRPDGQPIMVWQKDENGERTGAEKVPLSPKHCLCVEDGAIQLQDA
;
A
#
# COMPACT_ATOMS: atom_id res chain seq x y z
N MET A 1 9.26 -11.62 4.05
CA MET A 1 8.25 -12.26 3.18
C MET A 1 6.98 -12.43 4.00
N LEU A 2 5.81 -12.26 3.38
CA LEU A 2 4.49 -12.41 4.02
C LEU A 2 3.66 -13.41 3.23
N ASN A 3 3.35 -14.58 3.81
CA ASN A 3 2.57 -15.63 3.15
C ASN A 3 1.10 -15.23 3.04
N LEU A 4 0.51 -15.38 1.85
CA LEU A 4 -0.91 -15.15 1.55
C LEU A 4 -1.71 -16.46 1.64
N ASP A 5 -1.55 -17.18 2.75
CA ASP A 5 -2.34 -18.39 3.03
C ASP A 5 -3.84 -18.09 3.18
N GLU A 6 -4.65 -19.12 3.41
CA GLU A 6 -6.10 -19.00 3.56
C GLU A 6 -6.54 -18.08 4.72
N SER A 7 -5.69 -17.86 5.73
CA SER A 7 -6.01 -17.01 6.87
C SER A 7 -5.91 -15.52 6.51
N VAL A 8 -5.12 -15.14 5.50
CA VAL A 8 -5.03 -13.75 5.04
C VAL A 8 -6.26 -13.41 4.19
N LYS A 9 -7.16 -12.61 4.75
CA LYS A 9 -8.45 -12.27 4.12
C LYS A 9 -8.47 -10.87 3.51
N LEU A 10 -7.56 -10.01 3.98
CA LEU A 10 -7.45 -8.62 3.54
C LEU A 10 -5.99 -8.27 3.27
N VAL A 11 -5.75 -7.57 2.16
CA VAL A 11 -4.52 -6.85 1.89
C VAL A 11 -4.85 -5.38 1.78
N SER A 12 -4.09 -4.51 2.46
CA SER A 12 -4.22 -3.06 2.25
C SER A 12 -2.91 -2.43 1.85
N LEU A 13 -2.99 -1.59 0.81
CA LEU A 13 -1.90 -0.76 0.33
C LEU A 13 -2.17 0.66 0.82
N GLN A 14 -1.28 1.20 1.65
CA GLN A 14 -1.40 2.56 2.18
C GLN A 14 -0.23 3.44 1.76
N PHE A 15 -0.49 4.46 0.95
CA PHE A 15 0.47 5.47 0.53
C PHE A 15 0.38 6.70 1.43
N SER A 16 1.55 7.19 1.86
CA SER A 16 1.67 8.40 2.66
C SER A 16 2.29 9.51 1.83
N PHE A 17 1.62 10.66 1.77
CA PHE A 17 2.14 11.86 1.12
C PHE A 17 2.25 13.01 2.12
N SER A 18 3.35 13.74 2.05
CA SER A 18 3.55 14.99 2.83
C SER A 18 2.85 16.20 2.20
N ASN A 19 2.36 16.07 0.97
CA ASN A 19 1.78 17.16 0.19
C ASN A 19 0.44 16.72 -0.45
N ARG A 20 -0.61 17.54 -0.26
CA ARG A 20 -1.94 17.32 -0.87
C ARG A 20 -1.91 17.31 -2.40
N ASN A 21 -1.04 18.11 -3.03
CA ASN A 21 -0.93 18.14 -4.49
C ASN A 21 -0.33 16.85 -5.08
N ALA A 22 0.23 15.98 -4.24
CA ALA A 22 0.74 14.68 -4.67
C ALA A 22 -0.32 13.57 -4.59
N VAL A 23 -1.48 13.85 -3.98
CA VAL A 23 -2.61 12.92 -3.90
C VAL A 23 -3.31 12.86 -5.26
N PRO A 24 -3.62 11.67 -5.79
CA PRO A 24 -4.36 11.55 -7.04
C PRO A 24 -5.76 12.17 -6.94
N ALA A 25 -6.10 13.08 -7.85
CA ALA A 25 -7.37 13.83 -7.81
C ALA A 25 -8.61 12.98 -8.05
N TRP A 26 -8.45 11.79 -8.64
CA TRP A 26 -9.53 10.83 -8.90
C TRP A 26 -9.91 10.01 -7.66
N LEU A 27 -9.08 10.02 -6.61
CA LEU A 27 -9.32 9.22 -5.41
C LEU A 27 -10.36 9.93 -4.51
N PRO A 28 -11.45 9.24 -4.11
CA PRO A 28 -12.45 9.83 -3.23
C PRO A 28 -11.84 10.30 -1.92
N SER A 29 -12.05 11.57 -1.56
CA SER A 29 -11.64 12.13 -0.27
C SER A 29 -12.77 11.98 0.75
N ILE A 30 -12.44 11.50 1.94
CA ILE A 30 -13.32 11.56 3.11
C ILE A 30 -12.92 12.73 4.02
N ASP A 31 -13.71 12.96 5.07
CA ASP A 31 -13.44 14.02 6.04
C ASP A 31 -12.07 13.83 6.71
N PRO A 32 -11.35 14.94 6.99
CA PRO A 32 -10.11 14.90 7.74
C PRO A 32 -10.26 14.18 9.08
N GLU A 33 -9.22 13.45 9.47
CA GLU A 33 -9.20 12.71 10.73
C GLU A 33 -9.44 13.65 11.92
N THR A 34 -10.45 13.31 12.72
CA THR A 34 -10.76 13.98 13.97
C THR A 34 -9.79 13.56 15.08
N PRO A 35 -9.62 14.38 16.14
CA PRO A 35 -8.83 13.97 17.30
C PRO A 35 -9.31 12.67 17.96
N ALA A 36 -10.62 12.40 17.95
CA ALA A 36 -11.19 11.17 18.48
C ALA A 36 -10.78 9.95 17.64
N GLU A 37 -10.81 10.05 16.31
CA GLU A 37 -10.35 9.01 15.40
C GLU A 37 -8.85 8.76 15.54
N GLN A 38 -8.04 9.83 15.69
CA GLN A 38 -6.61 9.74 15.95
C GLN A 38 -6.32 8.97 17.24
N GLN A 39 -7.04 9.28 18.34
CA GLN A 39 -6.89 8.59 19.62
C GLN A 39 -7.30 7.12 19.49
N ALA A 40 -8.41 6.84 18.81
CA ALA A 40 -8.85 5.48 18.55
C ALA A 40 -7.82 4.70 17.72
N ARG A 41 -7.20 5.32 16.71
CA ARG A 41 -6.12 4.72 15.93
C ARG A 41 -4.85 4.50 16.76
N ALA A 42 -4.45 5.46 17.59
CA ALA A 42 -3.29 5.33 18.46
C ALA A 42 -3.48 4.17 19.45
N LYS A 43 -4.68 4.04 20.04
CA LYS A 43 -5.04 2.91 20.90
C LYS A 43 -4.96 1.59 20.15
N ARG A 44 -5.58 1.48 18.97
CA ARG A 44 -5.48 0.27 18.14
C ARG A 44 -4.05 -0.10 17.82
N ASN A 45 -3.19 0.87 17.52
CA ASN A 45 -1.78 0.61 17.22
C ASN A 45 -0.98 0.19 18.46
N ALA A 46 -1.33 0.68 19.65
CA ALA A 46 -0.69 0.25 20.90
C ALA A 46 -1.13 -1.17 21.30
N ASP A 47 -2.38 -1.51 21.01
CA ASP A 47 -2.95 -2.84 21.26
C ASP A 47 -2.65 -3.83 20.11
N ALA A 48 -2.10 -3.36 18.98
CA ALA A 48 -1.83 -4.19 17.81
C ALA A 48 -0.66 -5.13 18.07
N SER A 49 -0.93 -6.43 18.06
CA SER A 49 0.07 -7.51 18.10
C SER A 49 0.60 -7.86 16.70
N GLY A 50 0.62 -6.90 15.77
CA GLY A 50 1.00 -7.14 14.38
C GLY A 50 2.48 -7.51 14.26
N GLU A 51 2.77 -8.50 13.42
CA GLU A 51 4.13 -8.94 13.12
C GLU A 51 4.68 -8.19 11.91
N GLU A 52 5.90 -7.67 12.01
CA GLU A 52 6.59 -7.07 10.86
C GLU A 52 7.16 -8.18 9.97
N MET A 53 6.67 -8.24 8.73
CA MET A 53 7.05 -9.29 7.76
C MET A 53 8.04 -8.78 6.71
N ILE A 54 8.03 -7.48 6.46
CA ILE A 54 8.98 -6.78 5.59
C ILE A 54 9.45 -5.53 6.33
N PRO A 55 10.73 -5.45 6.72
CA PRO A 55 11.27 -4.27 7.38
C PRO A 55 11.30 -3.09 6.42
N PRO A 56 11.42 -1.85 6.93
CA PRO A 56 11.45 -0.67 6.07
C PRO A 56 12.58 -0.76 5.03
N THR A 57 12.20 -0.85 3.75
CA THR A 57 13.13 -1.04 2.64
C THR A 57 12.93 0.04 1.58
N GLU A 58 14.00 0.74 1.23
CA GLU A 58 13.99 1.87 0.31
C GLU A 58 14.03 1.42 -1.16
N LYS A 59 13.64 2.32 -2.09
CA LYS A 59 13.80 2.13 -3.54
C LYS A 59 13.09 0.88 -4.09
N CYS A 60 11.90 0.59 -3.57
CA CYS A 60 11.06 -0.50 -4.04
C CYS A 60 10.16 -0.03 -5.19
N SER A 61 10.16 -0.77 -6.30
CA SER A 61 9.14 -0.70 -7.34
C SER A 61 7.86 -1.39 -6.85
N LEU A 62 6.72 -0.88 -7.29
CA LEU A 62 5.41 -1.50 -7.07
C LEU A 62 4.75 -1.90 -8.39
N ALA A 63 5.49 -1.89 -9.50
CA ALA A 63 4.94 -2.03 -10.85
C ALA A 63 4.04 -3.26 -11.03
N MET A 64 4.35 -4.37 -10.35
CA MET A 64 3.64 -5.64 -10.50
C MET A 64 2.57 -5.89 -9.44
N ILE A 65 2.60 -5.18 -8.30
CA ILE A 65 1.86 -5.60 -7.10
C ILE A 65 0.35 -5.65 -7.29
N VAL A 66 -0.21 -4.81 -8.17
CA VAL A 66 -1.66 -4.79 -8.41
C VAL A 66 -2.09 -6.06 -9.14
N ASP A 67 -1.43 -6.38 -10.25
CA ASP A 67 -1.70 -7.55 -11.07
C ASP A 67 -1.42 -8.83 -10.27
N ASP A 68 -0.29 -8.87 -9.56
CA ASP A 68 0.11 -9.97 -8.68
C ASP A 68 -0.93 -10.28 -7.59
N LEU A 69 -1.54 -9.24 -6.99
CA LEU A 69 -2.62 -9.44 -6.02
C LEU A 69 -3.89 -9.98 -6.68
N GLU A 70 -4.23 -9.52 -7.88
CA GLU A 70 -5.39 -10.03 -8.62
C GLU A 70 -5.22 -11.51 -9.03
N GLU A 71 -4.00 -11.88 -9.47
CA GLU A 71 -3.63 -13.26 -9.77
C GLU A 71 -3.63 -14.15 -8.52
N ALA A 72 -3.19 -13.62 -7.38
CA ALA A 72 -3.27 -14.28 -6.08
C ALA A 72 -4.70 -14.40 -5.51
N GLY A 73 -5.72 -13.98 -6.28
CA GLY A 73 -7.12 -14.14 -5.91
C GLY A 73 -7.66 -13.03 -5.01
N TYR A 74 -6.99 -11.88 -4.96
CA TYR A 74 -7.49 -10.69 -4.28
C TYR A 74 -8.21 -9.76 -5.25
N VAL A 75 -9.13 -8.97 -4.71
CA VAL A 75 -10.00 -8.06 -5.45
C VAL A 75 -9.97 -6.71 -4.77
N LEU A 76 -9.59 -5.67 -5.51
CA LEU A 76 -9.70 -4.29 -5.04
C LEU A 76 -11.17 -3.94 -4.79
N VAL A 77 -11.51 -3.61 -3.55
CA VAL A 77 -12.89 -3.29 -3.16
C VAL A 77 -13.10 -1.84 -2.73
N ASP A 78 -12.04 -1.16 -2.33
CA ASP A 78 -12.13 0.22 -1.83
C ASP A 78 -10.83 0.98 -2.10
N GLY A 79 -10.97 2.29 -2.27
CA GLY A 79 -9.89 3.23 -2.49
C GLY A 79 -10.31 4.60 -1.98
N LEU A 80 -9.61 5.12 -0.98
CA LEU A 80 -9.93 6.41 -0.38
C LEU A 80 -8.71 7.23 -0.01
N HIS A 81 -8.93 8.54 0.08
CA HIS A 81 -8.00 9.54 0.59
C HIS A 81 -8.54 10.14 1.89
N GLN A 82 -7.66 10.29 2.89
CA GLN A 82 -7.95 11.00 4.13
C GLN A 82 -6.74 11.82 4.56
N GLU A 83 -6.96 13.07 4.99
CA GLU A 83 -5.94 13.82 5.72
C GLU A 83 -5.88 13.33 7.18
N ARG A 84 -4.71 12.88 7.65
CA ARG A 84 -4.51 12.29 8.97
C ARG A 84 -3.57 13.10 9.84
N ILE A 85 -3.81 13.07 11.13
CA ILE A 85 -2.95 13.69 12.14
C ILE A 85 -1.73 12.79 12.38
N ASN A 86 -0.54 13.38 12.33
CA ASN A 86 0.69 12.66 12.60
C ASN A 86 0.79 12.31 14.10
N ALA A 87 0.92 11.03 14.42
CA ALA A 87 0.99 10.56 15.80
C ALA A 87 2.25 11.01 16.54
N LYS A 88 3.35 11.27 15.82
CA LYS A 88 4.63 11.73 16.38
C LYS A 88 4.69 13.25 16.55
N ASP A 89 3.93 14.00 15.76
CA ASP A 89 3.81 15.46 15.85
C ASP A 89 2.38 15.86 15.48
N THR A 90 1.51 15.97 16.50
CA THR A 90 0.07 16.21 16.31
C THR A 90 -0.26 17.56 15.67
N ARG A 91 0.74 18.45 15.51
CA ARG A 91 0.62 19.72 14.78
C ARG A 91 0.77 19.55 13.28
N ARG A 92 1.22 18.39 12.82
CA ARG A 92 1.39 18.07 11.40
C ARG A 92 0.33 17.10 10.96
N THR A 93 -0.15 17.30 9.73
CA THR A 93 -0.97 16.32 9.03
C THR A 93 -0.17 15.70 7.87
N TYR A 94 -0.64 14.55 7.42
CA TYR A 94 -0.17 13.91 6.21
C TYR A 94 -1.37 13.38 5.44
N GLN A 95 -1.19 13.13 4.15
CA GLN A 95 -2.25 12.65 3.28
C GLN A 95 -2.10 11.14 3.14
N MET A 96 -3.14 10.42 3.51
CA MET A 96 -3.19 8.96 3.47
C MET A 96 -4.07 8.53 2.31
N CYS A 97 -3.54 7.73 1.39
CA CYS A 97 -4.32 7.06 0.35
C CYS A 97 -4.30 5.56 0.65
N ARG A 98 -5.47 4.95 0.86
CA ARG A 98 -5.58 3.53 1.18
C ARG A 98 -6.42 2.82 0.13
N PHE A 99 -5.90 1.69 -0.31
CA PHE A 99 -6.56 0.76 -1.19
C PHE A 99 -6.73 -0.55 -0.42
N VAL A 100 -7.93 -1.12 -0.48
CA VAL A 100 -8.28 -2.35 0.24
C VAL A 100 -8.61 -3.43 -0.76
N PHE A 101 -7.92 -4.54 -0.62
CA PHE A 101 -8.13 -5.75 -1.36
C PHE A 101 -8.68 -6.82 -0.44
N LEU A 102 -9.70 -7.54 -0.89
CA LEU A 102 -10.26 -8.68 -0.19
C LEU A 102 -10.08 -9.94 -1.03
N ARG A 103 -10.00 -11.09 -0.37
CA ARG A 103 -9.99 -12.38 -1.07
C ARG A 103 -11.30 -12.56 -1.85
N ARG A 104 -11.21 -13.08 -3.07
CA ARG A 104 -12.32 -13.15 -4.04
C ARG A 104 -13.53 -13.89 -3.50
N ASP A 105 -13.31 -14.99 -2.78
CA ASP A 105 -14.33 -15.81 -2.13
C ASP A 105 -15.20 -15.02 -1.14
N ALA A 106 -14.66 -13.96 -0.53
CA ALA A 106 -15.38 -13.13 0.44
C ALA A 106 -16.15 -11.95 -0.17
N VAL A 107 -16.07 -11.75 -1.49
CA VAL A 107 -16.67 -10.59 -2.18
C VAL A 107 -17.51 -10.98 -3.40
N GLU A 108 -17.73 -12.26 -3.61
CA GLU A 108 -18.54 -12.80 -4.71
C GLU A 108 -19.93 -12.15 -4.77
N GLU A 109 -20.55 -11.94 -3.59
CA GLU A 109 -21.88 -11.32 -3.46
C GLU A 109 -21.86 -9.79 -3.62
N LEU A 110 -20.71 -9.14 -3.49
CA LEU A 110 -20.54 -7.69 -3.62
C LEU A 110 -20.16 -7.25 -5.04
N ARG A 111 -20.01 -8.21 -5.97
CA ARG A 111 -19.46 -7.98 -7.32
C ARG A 111 -20.17 -6.86 -8.09
N ASP A 112 -21.49 -6.76 -7.97
CA ASP A 112 -22.29 -5.77 -8.68
C ASP A 112 -22.23 -4.38 -8.01
N GLU A 113 -22.07 -4.32 -6.68
CA GLU A 113 -21.91 -3.07 -5.92
C GLU A 113 -20.52 -2.43 -6.15
N LEU A 114 -19.51 -3.27 -6.43
CA LEU A 114 -18.13 -2.88 -6.64
C LEU A 114 -17.84 -2.29 -8.05
N GLY A 115 -18.86 -2.05 -8.89
CA GLY A 115 -18.77 -1.77 -10.33
C GLY A 115 -17.82 -0.67 -10.84
N SER A 116 -18.31 0.24 -11.69
CA SER A 116 -17.46 1.14 -12.53
C SER A 116 -16.45 2.02 -11.77
N THR A 117 -16.67 2.27 -10.48
CA THR A 117 -15.72 2.95 -9.58
C THR A 117 -14.43 2.15 -9.38
N ARG A 118 -14.50 0.82 -9.29
CA ARG A 118 -13.31 -0.03 -9.13
C ARG A 118 -12.37 0.07 -10.32
N ALA A 119 -12.89 0.07 -11.55
CA ALA A 119 -12.05 0.12 -12.75
C ALA A 119 -11.16 1.39 -12.77
N LYS A 120 -11.76 2.55 -12.48
CA LYS A 120 -11.04 3.83 -12.41
C LYS A 120 -10.00 3.85 -11.29
N ILE A 121 -10.34 3.32 -10.11
CA ILE A 121 -9.42 3.26 -8.97
C ILE A 121 -8.27 2.28 -9.27
N THR A 122 -8.55 1.16 -9.95
CA THR A 122 -7.54 0.16 -10.32
C THR A 122 -6.53 0.75 -11.32
N GLU A 123 -7.03 1.40 -12.39
CA GLU A 123 -6.18 2.09 -13.37
C GLU A 123 -5.30 3.17 -12.72
N GLY A 124 -5.91 4.04 -11.92
CA GLY A 124 -5.18 5.09 -11.21
C GLY A 124 -4.18 4.56 -10.18
N LEU A 125 -4.49 3.44 -9.50
CA LEU A 125 -3.56 2.77 -8.60
C LEU A 125 -2.36 2.21 -9.37
N GLY A 126 -2.59 1.60 -10.54
CA GLY A 126 -1.52 1.14 -11.43
C GLY A 126 -0.57 2.28 -11.81
N GLU A 127 -1.10 3.42 -12.23
CA GLU A 127 -0.28 4.62 -12.51
C GLU A 127 0.53 5.08 -11.28
N LEU A 128 -0.09 5.10 -10.10
CA LEU A 128 0.59 5.49 -8.86
C LEU A 128 1.76 4.56 -8.52
N CYS A 129 1.61 3.26 -8.79
CA CYS A 129 2.64 2.24 -8.60
C CYS A 129 3.79 2.34 -9.61
N LEU A 130 3.53 2.80 -10.84
CA LEU A 130 4.51 2.87 -11.94
C LEU A 130 5.40 4.12 -11.91
N LEU A 131 4.90 5.25 -11.40
CA LEU A 131 5.54 6.56 -11.57
C LEU A 131 6.61 6.90 -10.52
N ALA A 132 6.77 6.07 -9.50
CA ALA A 132 7.68 6.30 -8.39
C ALA A 132 8.14 4.99 -7.75
N MET A 133 9.28 5.05 -7.09
CA MET A 133 9.69 4.03 -6.14
C MET A 133 9.43 4.48 -4.71
N TRP A 134 9.29 3.51 -3.82
CA TRP A 134 8.80 3.74 -2.48
C TRP A 134 9.68 3.10 -1.42
N ARG A 135 9.65 3.68 -0.22
CA ARG A 135 10.00 2.96 1.01
C ARG A 135 8.83 2.08 1.41
N VAL A 136 9.00 0.77 1.41
CA VAL A 136 7.96 -0.22 1.72
C VAL A 136 8.20 -0.83 3.10
N ARG A 137 7.12 -1.06 3.84
CA ARG A 137 7.10 -1.84 5.08
C ARG A 137 5.80 -2.64 5.14
N ALA A 138 5.85 -3.91 5.54
CA ALA A 138 4.67 -4.76 5.59
C ALA A 138 4.49 -5.44 6.95
N PHE A 139 3.24 -5.59 7.34
CA PHE A 139 2.83 -6.21 8.59
C PHE A 139 1.72 -7.23 8.38
N LEU A 140 1.76 -8.32 9.14
CA LEU A 140 0.63 -9.23 9.30
C LEU A 140 -0.09 -8.89 10.61
N ASN A 141 -1.37 -8.61 10.54
CA ASN A 141 -2.16 -8.18 11.71
C ASN A 141 -3.36 -9.10 11.90
N PRO A 142 -3.78 -9.39 13.13
CA PRO A 142 -5.07 -10.02 13.35
C PRO A 142 -6.21 -9.14 12.82
N LEU A 143 -7.19 -9.75 12.18
CA LEU A 143 -8.40 -9.09 11.71
C LEU A 143 -9.51 -9.27 12.74
N PHE A 144 -9.99 -8.17 13.33
CA PHE A 144 -11.03 -8.20 14.36
C PHE A 144 -12.43 -7.86 13.79
N LYS A 145 -13.46 -8.49 14.36
CA LYS A 145 -14.88 -8.16 14.10
C LYS A 145 -15.13 -6.70 14.52
N GLY A 146 -15.71 -5.90 13.61
CA GLY A 146 -15.92 -4.46 13.80
C GLY A 146 -14.84 -3.57 13.18
N SER A 147 -13.82 -4.14 12.51
CA SER A 147 -13.10 -3.43 11.45
C SER A 147 -14.06 -3.08 10.30
N VAL A 148 -13.65 -2.21 9.37
CA VAL A 148 -14.45 -1.61 8.24
C VAL A 148 -15.30 -2.62 7.42
N LEU A 149 -15.12 -3.91 7.64
CA LEU A 149 -15.70 -5.04 6.91
C LEU A 149 -16.96 -5.62 7.60
N SER A 150 -17.78 -4.78 8.24
CA SER A 150 -19.06 -5.22 8.83
C SER A 150 -20.03 -5.83 7.81
N LYS A 151 -19.76 -5.62 6.52
CA LYS A 151 -20.54 -6.13 5.38
C LYS A 151 -20.06 -7.47 4.83
N CYS A 152 -18.97 -8.04 5.35
CA CYS A 152 -18.39 -9.30 4.83
C CYS A 152 -18.16 -10.28 5.99
N PRO A 153 -19.23 -10.84 6.60
CA PRO A 153 -19.11 -11.79 7.71
C PRO A 153 -18.34 -13.07 7.33
N GLU A 154 -18.28 -13.40 6.04
CA GLU A 154 -17.57 -14.54 5.46
C GLU A 154 -16.06 -14.45 5.72
N LEU A 155 -15.50 -13.24 5.85
CA LEU A 155 -14.09 -13.03 6.20
C LEU A 155 -13.73 -13.60 7.58
N PHE A 156 -14.72 -13.86 8.43
CA PHE A 156 -14.55 -14.41 9.77
C PHE A 156 -15.01 -15.88 9.87
N SER A 157 -15.25 -16.53 8.72
CA SER A 157 -15.52 -17.96 8.66
C SER A 157 -14.21 -18.76 8.60
N GLY A 158 -14.20 -19.95 9.22
CA GLY A 158 -13.02 -20.81 9.33
C GLY A 158 -12.60 -21.07 10.79
N ASP A 159 -11.69 -22.02 10.96
CA ASP A 159 -11.20 -22.46 12.28
C ASP A 159 -10.03 -21.59 12.80
N GLU A 160 -9.38 -20.84 11.91
CA GLU A 160 -8.25 -19.97 12.25
C GLU A 160 -8.67 -18.48 12.29
N PRO A 161 -8.03 -17.67 13.16
CA PRO A 161 -8.31 -16.24 13.21
C PRO A 161 -7.89 -15.57 11.89
N PRO A 162 -8.76 -14.76 11.26
CA PRO A 162 -8.41 -14.12 10.01
C PRO A 162 -7.34 -13.05 10.23
N HIS A 163 -6.52 -12.83 9.21
CA HIS A 163 -5.45 -11.85 9.20
C HIS A 163 -5.63 -10.81 8.09
N ALA A 164 -4.99 -9.66 8.32
CA ALA A 164 -4.87 -8.55 7.40
C ALA A 164 -3.39 -8.22 7.15
N ALA A 165 -2.97 -8.28 5.89
CA ALA A 165 -1.70 -7.75 5.46
C ALA A 165 -1.81 -6.23 5.28
N SER A 166 -0.97 -5.47 5.97
CA SER A 166 -0.88 -4.01 5.82
C SER A 166 0.47 -3.65 5.20
N ILE A 167 0.47 -3.20 3.96
CA ILE A 167 1.65 -2.76 3.22
C ILE A 167 1.63 -1.23 3.16
N ASN A 168 2.66 -0.61 3.72
CA ASN A 168 2.79 0.83 3.84
C ASN A 168 3.89 1.34 2.92
N MET A 169 3.56 2.37 2.13
CA MET A 169 4.45 3.10 1.25
C MET A 169 4.69 4.47 1.89
N GLU A 170 5.83 4.61 2.57
CA GLU A 170 6.09 5.71 3.51
C GLU A 170 6.78 6.92 2.87
N THR A 171 7.70 6.67 1.93
CA THR A 171 8.49 7.70 1.25
C THR A 171 8.42 7.49 -0.24
N ARG A 172 8.19 8.57 -1.00
CA ARG A 172 8.06 8.56 -2.47
C ARG A 172 9.29 9.17 -3.11
N GLU A 173 9.87 8.48 -4.07
CA GLU A 173 10.90 9.02 -4.97
C GLU A 173 10.40 8.88 -6.42
N PRO A 174 10.01 9.99 -7.07
CA PRO A 174 9.54 9.96 -8.46
C PRO A 174 10.60 9.40 -9.41
N LEU A 175 10.18 8.61 -10.40
CA LEU A 175 11.08 8.11 -11.46
C LEU A 175 11.14 9.07 -12.65
N PHE A 176 10.10 9.91 -12.80
CA PHE A 176 9.94 10.82 -13.93
C PHE A 176 9.77 12.26 -13.46
N ARG A 177 10.20 13.19 -14.32
CA ARG A 177 9.96 14.63 -14.17
C ARG A 177 8.53 14.99 -14.62
N PRO A 178 8.04 16.21 -14.33
CA PRO A 178 6.73 16.66 -14.79
C PRO A 178 6.55 16.67 -16.32
N ASP A 179 7.64 16.70 -17.09
CA ASP A 179 7.63 16.61 -18.56
C ASP A 179 7.62 15.16 -19.08
N GLY A 180 7.49 14.17 -18.19
CA GLY A 180 7.51 12.74 -18.51
C GLY A 180 8.90 12.16 -18.77
N GLN A 181 9.96 12.96 -18.75
CA GLN A 181 11.32 12.46 -18.96
C GLN A 181 11.84 11.75 -17.70
N PRO A 182 12.62 10.66 -17.84
CA PRO A 182 13.24 9.99 -16.71
C PRO A 182 14.13 10.92 -15.90
N ILE A 183 14.11 10.76 -14.58
CA ILE A 183 15.07 11.43 -13.70
C ILE A 183 16.42 10.74 -13.86
N MET A 184 17.45 11.51 -14.24
CA MET A 184 18.79 11.00 -14.50
C MET A 184 19.72 11.24 -13.30
N VAL A 185 20.41 10.21 -12.83
CA VAL A 185 21.31 10.24 -11.66
C VAL A 185 22.71 9.73 -12.01
N TRP A 186 23.71 10.15 -11.22
CA TRP A 186 25.05 9.57 -11.30
C TRP A 186 25.07 8.26 -10.52
N GLN A 187 25.57 7.18 -11.12
CA GLN A 187 25.90 5.97 -10.37
C GLN A 187 27.03 6.25 -9.39
N LYS A 188 26.88 5.72 -8.18
CA LYS A 188 27.83 5.86 -7.10
C LYS A 188 28.16 4.49 -6.52
N ASP A 189 29.40 4.31 -6.08
CA ASP A 189 29.81 3.13 -5.30
C ASP A 189 29.30 3.20 -3.85
N GLU A 190 29.71 2.21 -3.07
CA GLU A 190 29.45 2.10 -1.62
C GLU A 190 30.00 3.27 -0.79
N ASN A 191 31.01 3.99 -1.28
CA ASN A 191 31.60 5.17 -0.65
C ASN A 191 30.94 6.48 -1.11
N GLY A 192 30.01 6.40 -2.07
CA GLY A 192 29.35 7.56 -2.66
C GLY A 192 30.14 8.23 -3.79
N GLU A 193 31.23 7.63 -4.25
CA GLU A 193 32.05 8.10 -5.36
C GLU A 193 31.43 7.70 -6.70
N ARG A 194 31.59 8.57 -7.71
CA ARG A 194 30.98 8.38 -9.03
C ARG A 194 31.67 7.23 -9.78
N THR A 195 30.89 6.26 -10.28
CA THR A 195 31.41 5.06 -10.94
C THR A 195 31.22 5.02 -12.47
N GLY A 196 30.58 6.03 -13.08
CA GLY A 196 30.24 6.04 -14.51
C GLY A 196 30.59 7.33 -15.26
N ALA A 197 30.77 7.23 -16.59
CA ALA A 197 31.05 8.37 -17.45
C ALA A 197 29.81 9.26 -17.71
N GLU A 198 28.61 8.70 -17.61
CA GLU A 198 27.34 9.39 -17.90
C GLU A 198 26.31 9.18 -16.78
N LYS A 199 25.24 9.99 -16.81
CA LYS A 199 24.09 9.78 -15.93
C LYS A 199 23.22 8.66 -16.51
N VAL A 200 22.64 7.87 -15.63
CA VAL A 200 21.68 6.81 -15.98
C VAL A 200 20.28 7.16 -15.45
N PRO A 201 19.20 6.60 -16.02
CA PRO A 201 17.88 6.72 -15.43
C PRO A 201 17.88 6.19 -13.99
N LEU A 202 17.19 6.90 -13.11
CA LEU A 202 16.91 6.44 -11.76
C LEU A 202 16.10 5.15 -11.85
N SER A 203 16.56 4.10 -11.16
CA SER A 203 15.92 2.80 -11.14
C SER A 203 15.66 2.33 -9.70
N PRO A 204 14.60 1.53 -9.50
CA PRO A 204 14.40 0.77 -8.26
C PRO A 204 15.59 -0.16 -7.99
N LYS A 205 15.78 -0.52 -6.72
CA LYS A 205 16.70 -1.59 -6.29
C LYS A 205 15.97 -2.90 -6.02
N HIS A 206 14.71 -2.80 -5.62
CA HIS A 206 13.88 -3.94 -5.29
C HIS A 206 12.53 -3.83 -6.00
N CYS A 207 11.86 -4.96 -6.21
CA CYS A 207 10.47 -5.03 -6.67
C CYS A 207 9.64 -5.70 -5.58
N LEU A 208 8.52 -5.07 -5.19
CA LEU A 208 7.50 -5.72 -4.37
C LEU A 208 6.57 -6.50 -5.29
N CYS A 209 6.51 -7.81 -5.10
CA CYS A 209 5.71 -8.71 -5.92
C CYS A 209 5.02 -9.78 -5.07
N VAL A 210 4.07 -10.50 -5.66
CA VAL A 210 3.57 -11.78 -5.13
C VAL A 210 4.17 -12.92 -5.95
N GLU A 211 4.90 -13.81 -5.28
CA GLU A 211 5.45 -15.01 -5.89
C GLU A 211 5.27 -16.18 -4.93
N ASP A 212 4.94 -17.36 -5.46
CA ASP A 212 4.69 -18.57 -4.67
C ASP A 212 3.68 -18.37 -3.51
N GLY A 213 2.67 -17.52 -3.74
CA GLY A 213 1.64 -17.21 -2.76
C GLY A 213 2.14 -16.35 -1.59
N ALA A 214 3.23 -15.61 -1.74
CA ALA A 214 3.74 -14.72 -0.72
C ALA A 214 4.13 -13.34 -1.28
N ILE A 215 3.87 -12.29 -0.50
CA ILE A 215 4.38 -10.94 -0.79
C ILE A 215 5.84 -10.88 -0.37
N GLN A 216 6.72 -10.50 -1.30
CA GLN A 216 8.15 -10.38 -1.04
C GLN A 216 8.82 -9.29 -1.85
N LEU A 217 10.06 -8.98 -1.45
CA LEU A 217 10.96 -8.08 -2.17
C LEU A 217 11.98 -8.92 -2.93
N GLN A 218 12.04 -8.72 -4.24
CA GLN A 218 13.08 -9.26 -5.11
C GLN A 218 14.04 -8.14 -5.52
N ASP A 219 15.25 -8.47 -5.96
CA ASP A 219 16.13 -7.50 -6.61
C ASP A 219 15.57 -7.12 -7.99
N ALA A 220 15.60 -5.82 -8.30
CA ALA A 220 15.06 -5.26 -9.54
C ALA A 220 16.06 -5.25 -10.71
#